data_AF-A0A3P9P8D7-F1
#
_entry.id   AF-A0A3P9P8D7-F1
#
_cell.length_a   1.000
_cell.length_b   1.000
_cell.length_c   1.000
_cell.angle_alpha   90.00
_cell.angle_beta   90.00
_cell.angle_gamma   90.00
#
_symmetry.space_group_name_H-M   'P 1'
#
loop_
_entity.id
_entity.type
_entity.pdbx_description
1 polymer ?
#
loop_
_entity_poly.entity_id
_entity_poly.type
_entity_poly.pdbx_seq_one_letter_code
_entity_poly.pdbx_strand_id
1 'polypeptide(L)'
;MLIKLLEVLSGERLPKPTKGRMRIHCLENVDKALQFLKEQRVHLENMGSHDIVDGNHRLTLGLIWTIILRFQIQDISVETEDNKEKKSAKDALLLWCQMKTAGYPNVNIHNFTTSWRDGMAFNALIHKHRPDLIDFDKLKKSNAHYNLQNAFNLAEQHLGLTKLLDPEGQHTHTHTHRFSLRAASQVLDNAIETEKMIEKYESLASDLLEWIEQTIIILNNRKFANSLVGVQQQLQAFNTYRTVEKPPKSGERACSML
;
A
#
# COMPACT_ATOMS: atom_id res chain seq x y z
N MET A 1 8.08 -8.38 23.93
CA MET A 1 8.35 -8.11 22.50
C MET A 1 7.08 -8.23 21.68
N LEU A 2 6.30 -9.31 21.81
CA LEU A 2 5.02 -9.52 21.11
C LEU A 2 4.00 -8.38 21.28
N ILE A 3 3.76 -7.92 22.53
CA ILE A 3 2.82 -6.80 22.80
C ILE A 3 3.21 -5.53 22.02
N LYS A 4 4.48 -5.13 22.04
CA LYS A 4 4.97 -3.96 21.30
C LYS A 4 4.81 -4.11 19.79
N LEU A 5 5.01 -5.31 19.27
CA LEU A 5 4.81 -5.59 17.84
C LEU A 5 3.34 -5.36 17.47
N LEU A 6 2.40 -5.86 18.30
CA LEU A 6 0.98 -5.64 18.09
C LEU A 6 0.60 -4.16 18.19
N GLU A 7 1.13 -3.41 19.15
CA GLU A 7 0.90 -1.96 19.25
C GLU A 7 1.34 -1.21 17.99
N VAL A 8 2.50 -1.58 17.42
CA VAL A 8 3.02 -0.95 16.20
C VAL A 8 2.18 -1.33 14.98
N LEU A 9 1.73 -2.58 14.88
CA LEU A 9 0.98 -3.08 13.73
C LEU A 9 -0.49 -2.66 13.75
N SER A 10 -1.13 -2.53 14.92
CA SER A 10 -2.53 -2.10 15.02
C SER A 10 -2.69 -0.59 15.15
N GLY A 11 -1.64 0.13 15.56
CA GLY A 11 -1.73 1.54 15.93
C GLY A 11 -2.47 1.80 17.26
N GLU A 12 -2.95 0.75 17.93
CA GLU A 12 -3.67 0.82 19.20
C GLU A 12 -2.72 0.65 20.40
N ARG A 13 -3.05 1.30 21.52
CA ARG A 13 -2.32 1.17 22.78
C ARG A 13 -2.76 -0.09 23.51
N LEU A 14 -1.88 -1.08 23.61
CA LEU A 14 -2.13 -2.30 24.38
C LEU A 14 -1.81 -2.09 25.88
N PRO A 15 -2.35 -2.95 26.77
CA PRO A 15 -2.00 -2.95 28.18
C PRO A 15 -0.49 -3.08 28.40
N LYS A 16 0.05 -2.31 29.36
CA LYS A 16 1.48 -2.34 29.65
C LYS A 16 1.92 -3.77 30.02
N PRO A 17 3.06 -4.25 29.49
CA PRO A 17 3.55 -5.58 29.78
C PRO A 17 3.89 -5.72 31.27
N THR A 18 3.50 -6.85 31.87
CA THR A 18 3.94 -7.24 33.22
C THR A 18 5.46 -7.35 33.23
N LYS A 19 6.11 -6.61 34.12
CA LYS A 19 7.56 -6.61 34.27
C LYS A 19 8.00 -7.80 35.12
N GLY A 20 8.88 -8.63 34.57
CA GLY A 20 9.50 -9.73 35.29
C GLY A 20 10.03 -10.80 34.35
N ARG A 21 10.97 -11.61 34.82
CA ARG A 21 11.63 -12.67 34.01
C ARG A 21 11.10 -14.08 34.29
N MET A 22 10.28 -14.24 35.33
CA MET A 22 9.68 -15.54 35.67
C MET A 22 8.63 -15.96 34.65
N ARG A 23 8.48 -17.27 34.43
CA ARG A 23 7.56 -17.89 33.46
C ARG A 23 6.13 -17.37 33.58
N ILE A 24 5.63 -17.14 34.79
CA ILE A 24 4.29 -16.59 35.03
C ILE A 24 4.09 -15.21 34.38
N HIS A 25 5.10 -14.34 34.41
CA HIS A 25 5.03 -13.03 33.75
C HIS A 25 5.05 -13.17 32.22
N CYS A 26 5.76 -14.16 31.68
CA CYS A 26 5.76 -14.44 30.25
C CYS A 26 4.39 -14.95 29.79
N LEU A 27 3.77 -15.86 30.54
CA LEU A 27 2.42 -16.37 30.27
C LEU A 27 1.40 -15.24 30.25
N GLU A 28 1.41 -14.40 31.28
CA GLU A 28 0.48 -13.29 31.41
C GLU A 28 0.64 -12.26 30.27
N ASN A 29 1.88 -11.99 29.85
CA ASN A 29 2.16 -11.10 28.71
C ASN A 29 1.70 -11.70 27.37
N VAL A 30 1.84 -13.01 27.19
CA VAL A 30 1.35 -13.68 25.99
C VAL A 30 -0.18 -13.75 26.00
N ASP A 31 -0.82 -14.03 27.13
CA ASP A 31 -2.29 -14.02 27.26
C ASP A 31 -2.86 -12.66 26.89
N LYS A 32 -2.27 -11.56 27.38
CA LYS A 32 -2.68 -10.19 26.99
C LYS A 32 -2.63 -9.98 25.48
N ALA A 33 -1.59 -10.50 24.82
CA ALA A 33 -1.45 -10.42 23.36
C ALA A 33 -2.47 -11.30 22.62
N LEU A 34 -2.74 -12.52 23.10
CA LEU A 34 -3.72 -13.42 22.50
C LEU A 34 -5.15 -12.92 22.70
N GLN A 35 -5.46 -12.32 23.86
CA GLN A 35 -6.74 -11.67 24.15
C GLN A 35 -7.02 -10.54 23.15
N PHE A 36 -6.04 -9.65 22.96
CA PHE A 36 -6.12 -8.57 21.97
C PHE A 36 -6.39 -9.11 20.56
N LEU A 37 -5.70 -10.17 20.15
CA LEU A 37 -5.94 -10.79 18.84
C LEU A 37 -7.36 -11.35 18.71
N LYS A 38 -7.91 -11.97 19.77
CA LYS A 38 -9.30 -12.43 19.78
C LYS A 38 -10.30 -11.26 19.65
N GLU A 39 -10.03 -10.14 20.32
CA GLU A 39 -10.83 -8.91 20.20
C GLU A 39 -10.81 -8.36 18.76
N GLN A 40 -9.66 -8.45 18.09
CA GLN A 40 -9.49 -8.10 16.67
C GLN A 40 -10.07 -9.14 15.69
N ARG A 41 -10.97 -10.03 16.18
CA ARG A 41 -11.63 -11.13 15.44
C ARG A 41 -10.66 -12.14 14.81
N VAL A 42 -9.49 -12.32 15.40
CA VAL A 42 -8.54 -13.32 14.93
C VAL A 42 -8.91 -14.69 15.48
N HIS A 43 -9.12 -15.66 14.58
CA HIS A 43 -9.42 -17.04 14.96
C HIS A 43 -8.15 -17.77 15.42
N LEU A 44 -7.98 -17.87 16.73
CA LEU A 44 -6.90 -18.60 17.39
C LEU A 44 -7.44 -19.91 17.97
N GLU A 45 -7.77 -20.86 17.09
CA GLU A 45 -8.22 -22.19 17.52
C GLU A 45 -7.01 -23.02 18.00
N ASN A 46 -7.11 -23.60 19.20
CA ASN A 46 -6.10 -24.47 19.82
C ASN A 46 -4.74 -23.82 20.12
N MET A 47 -4.71 -22.52 20.47
CA MET A 47 -3.48 -21.83 20.88
C MET A 47 -3.61 -21.25 22.29
N GLY A 48 -2.78 -21.73 23.21
CA GLY A 48 -2.62 -21.18 24.56
C GLY A 48 -1.33 -20.38 24.72
N SER A 49 -1.27 -19.53 25.75
CA SER A 49 -0.05 -18.81 26.11
C SER A 49 1.11 -19.73 26.49
N HIS A 50 0.80 -20.86 27.12
CA HIS A 50 1.80 -21.88 27.47
C HIS A 50 2.50 -22.46 26.24
N ASP A 51 1.80 -22.68 25.13
CA ASP A 51 2.40 -23.17 23.88
C ASP A 51 3.51 -22.25 23.35
N ILE A 52 3.31 -20.94 23.49
CA ILE A 52 4.24 -19.93 23.00
C ILE A 52 5.41 -19.76 23.97
N VAL A 53 5.14 -19.74 25.27
CA VAL A 53 6.15 -19.58 26.32
C VAL A 53 7.06 -20.81 26.43
N ASP A 54 6.50 -22.01 26.24
CA ASP A 54 7.23 -23.28 26.28
C ASP A 54 7.90 -23.61 24.93
N GLY A 55 7.75 -22.75 23.93
CA GLY A 55 8.55 -22.80 22.69
C GLY A 55 8.02 -23.75 21.61
N ASN A 56 6.71 -23.97 21.52
CA ASN A 56 6.12 -24.74 20.43
C ASN A 56 6.27 -23.98 19.09
N HIS A 57 7.36 -24.29 18.37
CA HIS A 57 7.71 -23.62 17.12
C HIS A 57 6.58 -23.61 16.09
N ARG A 58 5.80 -24.69 15.99
CA ARG A 58 4.68 -24.80 15.04
C ARG A 58 3.59 -23.78 15.36
N LEU A 59 3.22 -23.66 16.64
CA LEU A 59 2.18 -22.72 17.09
C LEU A 59 2.68 -21.28 17.11
N THR A 60 3.95 -21.03 17.47
CA THR A 60 4.55 -19.69 17.39
C THR A 60 4.65 -19.19 15.95
N LEU A 61 5.07 -20.04 15.01
CA LEU A 61 5.05 -19.70 13.59
C LEU A 61 3.63 -19.47 13.06
N GLY A 62 2.66 -20.27 13.54
CA GLY A 62 1.24 -20.06 13.28
C GLY A 62 0.75 -18.70 13.78
N LEU A 63 1.12 -18.31 15.01
CA LEU A 63 0.76 -17.03 15.60
C LEU A 63 1.32 -15.85 14.80
N ILE A 64 2.61 -15.89 14.48
CA ILE A 64 3.26 -14.85 13.68
C ILE A 64 2.61 -14.75 12.29
N TRP A 65 2.31 -15.90 11.67
CA TRP A 65 1.62 -15.94 10.38
C TRP A 65 0.24 -15.29 10.45
N THR A 66 -0.53 -15.59 11.48
CA THR A 66 -1.86 -15.02 11.68
C THR A 66 -1.81 -13.51 11.93
N ILE A 67 -0.82 -13.01 12.68
CA ILE A 67 -0.60 -11.57 12.89
C ILE A 67 -0.28 -10.88 11.56
N ILE A 68 0.63 -11.45 10.75
CA ILE A 68 0.97 -10.91 9.43
C ILE A 68 -0.26 -10.88 8.52
N LEU A 69 -1.02 -11.98 8.47
CA LEU A 69 -2.25 -12.04 7.68
C LEU A 69 -3.27 -10.97 8.11
N ARG A 70 -3.45 -10.76 9.42
CA ARG A 70 -4.47 -9.83 9.93
C ARG A 70 -4.10 -8.37 9.66
N PHE A 71 -2.86 -7.98 9.97
CA PHE A 71 -2.45 -6.57 9.99
C PHE A 71 -1.70 -6.13 8.72
N GLN A 72 -1.38 -7.01 7.78
CA GLN A 72 -0.84 -6.62 6.47
C GLN A 72 -1.76 -6.93 5.29
N ILE A 73 -2.75 -7.83 5.41
CA ILE A 73 -3.53 -8.31 4.25
C ILE A 73 -5.03 -7.91 4.37
N GLN A 74 -5.51 -7.59 5.57
CA GLN A 74 -6.94 -7.42 5.83
C GLN A 74 -7.45 -5.96 5.83
N ASP A 75 -6.58 -4.96 5.60
CA ASP A 75 -6.97 -3.56 5.32
C ASP A 75 -7.44 -3.33 3.86
N ILE A 76 -7.44 -4.39 3.03
CA ILE A 76 -8.07 -4.35 1.71
C ILE A 76 -9.54 -4.75 1.89
N SER A 77 -10.35 -3.87 2.47
CA SER A 77 -11.81 -4.03 2.51
C SER A 77 -12.43 -3.41 1.26
N VAL A 78 -12.82 -4.26 0.30
CA VAL A 78 -13.85 -3.89 -0.68
C VAL A 78 -15.17 -4.30 -0.06
N GLU A 79 -16.03 -3.33 0.24
CA GLU A 79 -17.37 -3.57 0.77
C GLU A 79 -18.20 -4.35 -0.25
N THR A 80 -18.49 -5.61 0.04
CA THR A 80 -19.56 -6.36 -0.62
C THR A 80 -20.37 -7.03 0.46
N GLU A 81 -21.67 -6.74 0.46
CA GLU A 81 -22.68 -7.35 1.31
C GLU A 81 -22.63 -8.88 1.14
N ASP A 82 -22.69 -9.61 2.27
CA ASP A 82 -22.79 -11.07 2.45
C ASP A 82 -21.53 -11.78 2.99
N ASN A 83 -21.47 -11.95 4.33
CA ASN A 83 -20.77 -12.97 5.13
C ASN A 83 -19.74 -13.92 4.42
N LYS A 84 -18.62 -13.36 3.90
CA LYS A 84 -17.52 -14.08 3.19
C LYS A 84 -16.10 -13.60 3.52
N GLU A 85 -15.89 -13.03 4.71
CA GLU A 85 -14.71 -12.20 5.04
C GLU A 85 -13.31 -12.84 4.82
N LYS A 86 -13.16 -14.17 4.87
CA LYS A 86 -11.84 -14.81 4.64
C LYS A 86 -11.53 -15.15 3.17
N LYS A 87 -12.52 -15.16 2.29
CA LYS A 87 -12.31 -15.40 0.84
C LYS A 87 -12.09 -14.09 0.07
N SER A 88 -12.61 -12.95 0.53
CA SER A 88 -12.63 -11.71 -0.24
C SER A 88 -11.25 -11.07 -0.50
N ALA A 89 -10.41 -10.81 0.51
CA ALA A 89 -9.15 -10.07 0.30
C ALA A 89 -8.14 -10.81 -0.60
N LYS A 90 -8.06 -12.14 -0.46
CA LYS A 90 -7.20 -12.97 -1.31
C LYS A 90 -7.74 -13.04 -2.74
N ASP A 91 -9.05 -13.19 -2.91
CA ASP A 91 -9.66 -13.27 -4.22
C ASP A 91 -9.66 -11.89 -4.91
N ALA A 92 -9.80 -10.80 -4.16
CA ALA A 92 -9.66 -9.43 -4.62
C ALA A 92 -8.23 -9.11 -5.04
N LEU A 93 -7.22 -9.51 -4.25
CA LEU A 93 -5.81 -9.37 -4.64
C LEU A 93 -5.50 -10.21 -5.88
N LEU A 94 -6.08 -11.41 -5.99
CA LEU A 94 -5.92 -12.28 -7.16
C LEU A 94 -6.52 -11.61 -8.40
N LEU A 95 -7.74 -11.10 -8.29
CA LEU A 95 -8.43 -10.37 -9.34
C LEU A 95 -7.64 -9.13 -9.75
N TRP A 96 -7.11 -8.36 -8.79
CA TRP A 96 -6.28 -7.20 -9.08
C TRP A 96 -5.01 -7.59 -9.85
N CYS A 97 -4.34 -8.66 -9.43
CA CYS A 97 -3.17 -9.17 -10.15
C CYS A 97 -3.53 -9.56 -11.58
N GLN A 98 -4.67 -10.23 -11.78
CA GLN A 98 -5.18 -10.59 -13.11
C GLN A 98 -5.48 -9.35 -13.96
N MET A 99 -6.15 -8.34 -13.40
CA MET A 99 -6.49 -7.10 -14.11
C MET A 99 -5.25 -6.31 -14.51
N LYS A 100 -4.28 -6.15 -13.60
CA LYS A 100 -3.05 -5.39 -13.90
C LYS A 100 -2.13 -6.11 -14.88
N THR A 101 -2.13 -7.45 -14.88
CA THR A 101 -1.33 -8.26 -15.81
C THR A 101 -2.09 -8.70 -17.07
N ALA A 102 -3.33 -8.23 -17.25
CA ALA A 102 -4.10 -8.49 -18.47
C ALA A 102 -3.38 -7.94 -19.71
N GLY A 103 -3.24 -8.77 -20.74
CA GLY A 103 -2.55 -8.43 -21.99
C GLY A 103 -1.05 -8.71 -21.99
N TYR A 104 -0.43 -9.11 -20.87
CA TYR A 104 0.97 -9.51 -20.88
C TYR A 104 1.14 -10.91 -21.48
N PRO A 105 2.06 -11.09 -22.44
CA PRO A 105 2.29 -12.39 -23.04
C PRO A 105 2.86 -13.33 -21.97
N ASN A 106 2.38 -14.57 -21.99
CA ASN A 106 2.83 -15.62 -21.09
C ASN A 106 2.55 -15.39 -19.59
N VAL A 107 1.68 -14.45 -19.21
CA VAL A 107 1.27 -14.26 -17.81
C VAL A 107 -0.17 -14.74 -17.64
N ASN A 108 -0.39 -15.72 -16.77
CA ASN A 108 -1.74 -16.19 -16.46
C ASN A 108 -1.83 -16.55 -14.97
N ILE A 109 -2.46 -15.67 -14.19
CA ILE A 109 -2.47 -15.75 -12.73
C ILE A 109 -3.78 -16.39 -12.26
N HIS A 110 -3.73 -17.65 -11.80
CA HIS A 110 -4.90 -18.36 -11.24
C HIS A 110 -4.80 -18.62 -9.74
N ASN A 111 -3.59 -18.47 -9.18
CA ASN A 111 -3.30 -18.71 -7.78
C ASN A 111 -2.02 -17.98 -7.38
N PHE A 112 -1.73 -17.92 -6.08
CA PHE A 112 -0.49 -17.35 -5.55
C PHE A 112 0.64 -18.38 -5.41
N THR A 113 0.54 -19.55 -6.07
CA THR A 113 1.54 -20.64 -5.95
C THR A 113 2.23 -20.89 -7.28
N THR A 114 1.63 -21.72 -8.13
CA THR A 114 2.23 -22.16 -9.39
C THR A 114 2.28 -21.05 -10.43
N SER A 115 1.34 -20.11 -10.38
CA SER A 115 1.25 -19.02 -11.37
C SER A 115 2.37 -17.98 -11.30
N TRP A 116 3.15 -18.00 -10.22
CA TRP A 116 4.23 -17.03 -9.95
C TRP A 116 5.61 -17.65 -10.02
N ARG A 117 5.68 -18.98 -10.18
CA ARG A 117 6.92 -19.76 -10.09
C ARG A 117 7.93 -19.44 -11.21
N ASP A 118 7.44 -19.06 -12.38
CA ASP A 118 8.27 -18.70 -13.53
C ASP A 118 8.79 -17.24 -13.48
N GLY A 119 8.40 -16.48 -12.44
CA GLY A 119 8.78 -15.09 -12.25
C GLY A 119 8.12 -14.09 -13.21
N MET A 120 7.34 -14.54 -14.20
CA MET A 120 6.75 -13.66 -15.20
C MET A 120 5.70 -12.73 -14.59
N ALA A 121 4.87 -13.25 -13.69
CA ALA A 121 3.84 -12.48 -12.99
C ALA A 121 4.44 -11.30 -12.18
N PHE A 122 5.56 -11.50 -11.50
CA PHE A 122 6.23 -10.43 -10.75
C PHE A 122 6.78 -9.34 -11.68
N ASN A 123 7.47 -9.72 -12.74
CA ASN A 123 8.02 -8.76 -13.70
C ASN A 123 6.89 -7.99 -14.41
N ALA A 124 5.76 -8.63 -14.68
CA ALA A 124 4.62 -7.97 -15.33
C ALA A 124 3.98 -6.91 -14.43
N LEU A 125 3.85 -7.20 -13.13
CA LEU A 125 3.34 -6.23 -12.17
C LEU A 125 4.29 -5.05 -11.99
N ILE A 126 5.59 -5.30 -11.93
CA ILE A 126 6.58 -4.21 -11.84
C ILE A 126 6.54 -3.38 -13.14
N HIS A 127 6.58 -4.01 -14.31
CA HIS A 127 6.52 -3.32 -15.61
C HIS A 127 5.23 -2.50 -15.77
N LYS A 128 4.10 -2.98 -15.25
CA LYS A 128 2.83 -2.24 -15.32
C LYS A 128 2.87 -0.90 -14.57
N HIS A 129 3.63 -0.83 -13.47
CA HIS A 129 3.76 0.40 -12.68
C HIS A 129 4.99 1.22 -13.06
N ARG A 130 6.06 0.56 -13.51
CA ARG A 130 7.34 1.14 -13.89
C ARG A 130 7.88 0.45 -15.14
N PRO A 131 7.34 0.80 -16.33
CA PRO A 131 7.75 0.17 -17.59
C PRO A 131 9.21 0.51 -17.95
N ASP A 132 9.74 1.61 -17.42
CA ASP A 132 11.13 2.04 -17.57
C ASP A 132 12.16 1.08 -16.97
N LEU A 133 11.75 0.27 -15.99
CA LEU A 133 12.66 -0.61 -15.24
C LEU A 133 12.82 -2.00 -15.86
N ILE A 134 11.91 -2.43 -16.73
CA ILE A 134 11.86 -3.81 -17.24
C ILE A 134 11.66 -3.80 -18.75
N ASP A 135 12.52 -4.49 -19.46
CA ASP A 135 12.26 -4.84 -20.86
C ASP A 135 11.55 -6.19 -20.91
N PHE A 136 10.21 -6.15 -20.90
CA PHE A 136 9.40 -7.37 -20.72
C PHE A 136 9.50 -8.32 -21.90
N ASP A 137 9.70 -7.82 -23.12
CA ASP A 137 9.77 -8.63 -24.35
C ASP A 137 11.00 -9.54 -24.39
N LYS A 138 12.05 -9.19 -23.65
CA LYS A 138 13.26 -10.01 -23.49
C LYS A 138 13.09 -11.17 -22.51
N LEU A 139 12.06 -11.13 -21.66
CA LEU A 139 11.84 -12.15 -20.63
C LEU A 139 11.22 -13.41 -21.23
N LYS A 140 11.69 -14.57 -20.75
CA LYS A 140 11.21 -15.88 -21.19
C LYS A 140 10.81 -16.72 -19.99
N LYS A 141 9.68 -17.42 -20.08
CA LYS A 141 9.18 -18.37 -19.06
C LYS A 141 10.19 -19.44 -18.65
N SER A 142 11.07 -19.85 -19.57
CA SER A 142 12.10 -20.87 -19.30
C SER A 142 13.11 -20.43 -18.24
N ASN A 143 13.33 -19.12 -18.08
CA ASN A 143 14.40 -18.57 -17.26
C ASN A 143 13.87 -18.15 -15.88
N ALA A 144 13.14 -19.04 -15.21
CA ALA A 144 12.44 -18.76 -13.96
C ALA A 144 13.34 -18.13 -12.88
N HIS A 145 14.54 -18.66 -12.68
CA HIS A 145 15.48 -18.17 -11.67
C HIS A 145 15.90 -16.70 -11.95
N TYR A 146 16.27 -16.41 -13.19
CA TYR A 146 16.62 -15.06 -13.62
C TYR A 146 15.44 -14.10 -13.46
N ASN A 147 14.24 -14.49 -13.91
CA ASN A 147 13.06 -13.64 -13.83
C ASN A 147 12.72 -13.28 -12.38
N LEU A 148 12.77 -14.25 -11.47
CA LEU A 148 12.53 -14.03 -10.05
C LEU A 148 13.58 -13.09 -9.45
N GLN A 149 14.86 -13.34 -9.73
CA GLN A 149 15.96 -12.52 -9.20
C GLN A 149 15.90 -11.09 -9.74
N ASN A 150 15.60 -10.90 -11.02
CA ASN A 150 15.42 -9.60 -11.64
C ASN A 150 14.30 -8.81 -10.96
N ALA A 151 13.11 -9.42 -10.84
CA ALA A 151 11.97 -8.78 -10.20
C ALA A 151 12.28 -8.38 -8.75
N PHE A 152 12.92 -9.26 -7.97
CA PHE A 152 13.20 -8.99 -6.56
C PHE A 152 14.27 -7.92 -6.37
N ASN A 153 15.32 -7.91 -7.20
CA ASN A 153 16.34 -6.88 -7.12
C ASN A 153 15.78 -5.50 -7.51
N LEU A 154 14.99 -5.41 -8.58
CA LEU A 154 14.35 -4.16 -9.00
C LEU A 154 13.36 -3.65 -7.96
N ALA A 155 12.59 -4.56 -7.39
CA ALA A 155 11.67 -4.27 -6.31
C ALA A 155 12.37 -3.73 -5.05
N GLU A 156 13.53 -4.28 -4.70
CA GLU A 156 14.30 -3.80 -3.57
C GLU A 156 14.90 -2.42 -3.83
N GLN A 157 15.56 -2.25 -4.98
CA GLN A 157 16.30 -1.03 -5.31
C GLN A 157 15.40 0.17 -5.60
N HIS A 158 14.25 -0.06 -6.24
CA HIS A 158 13.40 1.04 -6.74
C HIS A 158 12.05 1.13 -6.04
N LEU A 159 11.57 0.05 -5.41
CA LEU A 159 10.26 0.01 -4.74
C LEU A 159 10.37 -0.19 -3.23
N GLY A 160 11.60 -0.26 -2.67
CA GLY A 160 11.85 -0.38 -1.24
C GLY A 160 11.40 -1.74 -0.64
N LEU A 161 11.20 -2.77 -1.47
CA LEU A 161 10.78 -4.10 -1.00
C LEU A 161 12.00 -4.84 -0.41
N THR A 162 12.07 -4.99 0.93
CA THR A 162 13.14 -5.77 1.56
C THR A 162 13.16 -7.21 1.07
N LYS A 163 14.31 -7.66 0.58
CA LYS A 163 14.52 -9.02 0.07
C LYS A 163 14.40 -10.05 1.21
N LEU A 164 13.29 -10.77 1.22
CA LEU A 164 12.97 -11.80 2.23
C LEU A 164 13.29 -13.23 1.77
N LEU A 165 13.98 -13.39 0.64
CA LEU A 165 14.39 -14.67 0.08
C LEU A 165 15.91 -14.78 0.12
N ASP A 166 16.41 -15.67 0.97
CA ASP A 166 17.80 -16.11 0.96
C ASP A 166 18.04 -17.03 -0.26
N PRO A 167 19.17 -16.91 -0.99
CA PRO A 167 19.42 -17.69 -2.21
C PRO A 167 19.48 -19.21 -1.98
N GLU A 168 19.70 -19.64 -0.74
CA GLU A 168 20.03 -21.03 -0.37
C GLU A 168 18.86 -21.79 0.31
N GLY A 169 17.69 -21.15 0.49
CA GLY A 169 16.62 -21.69 1.36
C GLY A 169 15.45 -22.35 0.62
N GLN A 170 15.60 -23.63 0.26
CA GLN A 170 14.57 -24.64 -0.02
C GLN A 170 13.21 -24.14 -0.57
N HIS A 171 13.00 -24.36 -1.88
CA HIS A 171 11.75 -24.17 -2.63
C HIS A 171 10.57 -25.01 -2.10
N THR A 172 10.06 -24.69 -0.91
CA THR A 172 8.81 -25.28 -0.44
C THR A 172 7.65 -24.45 -0.97
N HIS A 173 6.64 -25.13 -1.52
CA HIS A 173 5.44 -24.53 -2.13
C HIS A 173 4.72 -23.51 -1.23
N THR A 174 4.91 -23.62 0.09
CA THR A 174 4.37 -22.73 1.11
C THR A 174 5.14 -21.41 1.21
N HIS A 175 6.46 -21.40 1.03
CA HIS A 175 7.26 -20.17 1.11
C HIS A 175 7.06 -19.31 -0.14
N THR A 176 6.95 -19.93 -1.32
CA THR A 176 6.61 -19.23 -2.56
C THR A 176 5.21 -18.60 -2.50
N HIS A 177 4.25 -19.27 -1.83
CA HIS A 177 2.90 -18.74 -1.64
C HIS A 177 2.88 -17.46 -0.81
N ARG A 178 3.53 -17.50 0.36
CA ARG A 178 3.59 -16.41 1.33
C ARG A 178 4.32 -15.20 0.77
N PHE A 179 5.41 -15.45 0.03
CA PHE A 179 6.18 -14.39 -0.61
C PHE A 179 5.40 -13.74 -1.75
N SER A 180 4.75 -14.53 -2.62
CA SER A 180 3.98 -14.00 -3.75
C SER A 180 2.85 -13.10 -3.29
N LEU A 181 2.15 -13.50 -2.23
CA LEU A 181 1.12 -12.66 -1.59
C LEU A 181 1.72 -11.34 -1.07
N ARG A 182 2.83 -11.39 -0.33
CA ARG A 182 3.43 -10.18 0.27
C ARG A 182 3.96 -9.20 -0.78
N ALA A 183 4.67 -9.72 -1.79
CA ALA A 183 5.18 -8.89 -2.87
C ALA A 183 4.03 -8.28 -3.69
N ALA A 184 2.96 -9.04 -3.97
CA ALA A 184 1.78 -8.52 -4.65
C ALA A 184 1.07 -7.43 -3.82
N SER A 185 0.90 -7.62 -2.51
CA SER A 185 0.30 -6.63 -1.60
C SER A 185 1.12 -5.35 -1.54
N GLN A 186 2.44 -5.44 -1.40
CA GLN A 186 3.26 -4.23 -1.27
C GLN A 186 3.37 -3.45 -2.58
N VAL A 187 3.37 -4.14 -3.72
CA VAL A 187 3.25 -3.49 -5.04
C VAL A 187 1.87 -2.84 -5.19
N LEU A 188 0.80 -3.48 -4.70
CA LEU A 188 -0.54 -2.91 -4.66
C LEU A 188 -0.60 -1.65 -3.78
N ASP A 189 -0.02 -1.66 -2.59
CA ASP A 189 -0.03 -0.50 -1.68
C ASP A 189 0.70 0.70 -2.33
N ASN A 190 1.89 0.46 -2.87
CA ASN A 190 2.65 1.47 -3.62
C ASN A 190 1.87 1.97 -4.84
N ALA A 191 1.14 1.08 -5.54
CA ALA A 191 0.32 1.44 -6.68
C ALA A 191 -0.86 2.32 -6.28
N ILE A 192 -1.59 1.98 -5.20
CA ILE A 192 -2.70 2.76 -4.67
C ILE A 192 -2.21 4.14 -4.22
N GLU A 193 -1.08 4.20 -3.54
CA GLU A 193 -0.49 5.49 -3.12
C GLU A 193 -0.10 6.35 -4.32
N THR A 194 0.50 5.74 -5.35
CA THR A 194 0.85 6.45 -6.59
C THR A 194 -0.39 6.95 -7.32
N GLU A 195 -1.45 6.13 -7.43
CA GLU A 195 -2.72 6.48 -8.07
C GLU A 195 -3.41 7.63 -7.32
N LYS A 196 -3.44 7.60 -5.98
CA LYS A 196 -3.94 8.73 -5.17
C LYS A 196 -3.14 10.02 -5.36
N MET A 197 -1.82 9.91 -5.50
CA MET A 197 -0.97 11.09 -5.74
C MET A 197 -1.20 11.67 -7.13
N ILE A 198 -1.42 10.82 -8.15
CA ILE A 198 -1.80 11.24 -9.50
C ILE A 198 -3.16 11.94 -9.49
N GLU A 199 -4.19 11.34 -8.89
CA GLU A 199 -5.53 11.95 -8.79
C GLU A 199 -5.48 13.30 -8.07
N LYS A 200 -4.71 13.39 -6.98
CA LYS A 200 -4.53 14.65 -6.25
C LYS A 200 -3.83 15.70 -7.09
N TYR A 201 -2.82 15.31 -7.87
CA TYR A 201 -2.15 16.21 -8.80
C TYR A 201 -3.09 16.70 -9.89
N GLU A 202 -3.85 15.80 -10.53
CA GLU A 202 -4.81 16.13 -11.59
C GLU A 202 -5.89 17.08 -11.09
N SER A 203 -6.44 16.86 -9.89
CA SER A 203 -7.40 17.75 -9.26
C SER A 203 -6.80 19.13 -9.00
N LEU A 204 -5.61 19.21 -8.38
CA LEU A 204 -4.95 20.49 -8.10
C LEU A 204 -4.60 21.26 -9.38
N ALA A 205 -4.14 20.56 -10.42
CA ALA A 205 -3.82 21.16 -11.70
C ALA A 205 -5.08 21.69 -12.42
N SER A 206 -6.19 20.94 -12.37
CA SER A 206 -7.46 21.33 -12.96
C SER A 206 -8.06 22.56 -12.28
N ASP A 207 -8.11 22.57 -10.94
CA ASP A 207 -8.60 23.71 -10.16
C ASP A 207 -7.76 24.96 -10.41
N LEU A 208 -6.44 24.80 -10.51
CA LEU A 208 -5.53 25.91 -10.80
C LEU A 208 -5.74 26.44 -12.22
N LEU A 209 -5.93 25.56 -13.20
CA LEU A 209 -6.16 25.95 -14.59
C LEU A 209 -7.48 26.70 -14.74
N GLU A 210 -8.57 26.18 -14.16
CA GLU A 210 -9.88 26.84 -14.16
C GLU A 210 -9.79 28.22 -13.51
N TRP A 211 -9.10 28.34 -12.38
CA TRP A 211 -8.89 29.62 -11.72
C TRP A 211 -8.12 30.61 -12.60
N ILE A 212 -7.06 30.17 -13.30
CA ILE A 212 -6.29 31.00 -14.22
C ILE A 212 -7.18 31.51 -15.36
N GLU A 213 -7.94 30.62 -15.99
CA GLU A 213 -8.82 30.98 -17.12
C GLU A 213 -9.90 31.99 -16.71
N GLN A 214 -10.58 31.75 -15.59
CA GLN A 214 -11.58 32.67 -15.04
C GLN A 214 -10.96 34.02 -14.69
N THR A 215 -9.78 34.01 -14.07
CA THR A 215 -9.07 35.24 -13.71
C THR A 215 -8.64 36.04 -14.93
N ILE A 216 -8.19 35.38 -16.01
CA ILE A 216 -7.87 36.05 -17.28
C ILE A 216 -9.11 36.74 -17.86
N ILE A 217 -10.28 36.10 -17.82
CA ILE A 217 -11.53 36.70 -18.29
C ILE A 217 -11.89 37.95 -17.48
N ILE A 218 -11.79 37.87 -16.15
CA ILE A 218 -12.08 38.99 -15.24
C ILE A 218 -11.10 40.15 -15.49
N LEU A 219 -9.80 39.87 -15.59
CA LEU A 219 -8.77 40.90 -15.77
C LEU A 219 -8.73 41.50 -17.17
N ASN A 220 -9.17 40.77 -18.20
CA ASN A 220 -9.30 41.31 -19.56
C ASN A 220 -10.55 42.17 -19.76
N ASN A 221 -11.49 42.18 -18.80
CA ASN A 221 -12.67 43.02 -18.88
C ASN A 221 -12.30 44.50 -18.72
N ARG A 222 -12.41 45.26 -19.82
CA ARG A 222 -12.11 46.71 -19.86
C ARG A 222 -13.32 47.62 -19.58
N LYS A 223 -14.42 47.07 -19.05
CA LYS A 223 -15.60 47.86 -18.65
C LYS A 223 -15.44 48.37 -17.22
N PHE A 224 -15.20 49.68 -17.09
CA PHE A 224 -15.09 50.35 -15.81
C PHE A 224 -16.44 50.91 -15.35
N ALA A 225 -16.64 50.98 -14.03
CA ALA A 225 -17.83 51.61 -13.48
C ALA A 225 -17.86 53.12 -13.83
N ASN A 226 -19.02 53.63 -14.20
CA ASN A 226 -19.17 55.05 -14.56
C ASN A 226 -19.41 55.94 -13.31
N SER A 227 -18.67 55.66 -12.23
CA SER A 227 -18.70 56.43 -10.98
C SER A 227 -17.35 56.35 -10.27
N LEU A 228 -16.93 57.45 -9.61
CA LEU A 228 -15.67 57.50 -8.86
C LEU A 228 -15.60 56.40 -7.80
N VAL A 229 -16.71 56.17 -7.10
CA VAL A 229 -16.85 55.13 -6.07
C VAL A 229 -16.71 53.74 -6.68
N GLY A 230 -17.32 53.48 -7.84
CA GLY A 230 -17.22 52.19 -8.51
C GLY A 230 -15.81 51.88 -9.02
N VAL A 231 -15.09 52.89 -9.54
CA VAL A 231 -13.70 52.73 -9.97
C VAL A 231 -12.77 52.50 -8.76
N GLN A 232 -13.00 53.18 -7.63
CA GLN A 232 -12.27 52.93 -6.39
C GLN A 232 -12.48 51.51 -5.86
N GLN A 233 -13.70 50.99 -5.92
CA GLN A 233 -14.01 49.60 -5.55
C GLN A 233 -13.31 48.60 -6.48
N GLN A 234 -13.29 48.84 -7.79
CA GLN A 234 -12.58 47.99 -8.75
C GLN A 234 -11.06 47.99 -8.51
N LEU A 235 -10.46 49.14 -8.17
CA LEU A 235 -9.05 49.24 -7.80
C LEU A 235 -8.74 48.50 -6.49
N GLN A 236 -9.63 48.60 -5.50
CA GLN A 236 -9.49 47.88 -4.23
C GLN A 236 -9.56 46.36 -4.43
N ALA A 237 -10.50 45.87 -5.25
CA ALA A 237 -10.61 44.47 -5.60
C ALA A 237 -9.34 43.95 -6.33
N PHE A 238 -8.78 44.75 -7.26
CA PHE A 238 -7.54 44.40 -7.94
C PHE A 238 -6.32 44.36 -7.00
N ASN A 239 -6.25 45.27 -6.02
CA ASN A 239 -5.21 45.24 -5.01
C ASN A 239 -5.32 43.98 -4.14
N THR A 240 -6.53 43.61 -3.70
CA THR A 240 -6.78 42.37 -2.94
C THR A 240 -6.38 41.13 -3.75
N TYR A 241 -6.74 41.07 -5.04
CA TYR A 241 -6.30 40.00 -5.93
C TYR A 241 -4.77 39.88 -5.99
N ARG A 242 -4.06 41.02 -6.14
CA ARG A 242 -2.59 41.04 -6.20
C ARG A 242 -1.89 40.62 -4.91
N THR A 243 -2.41 41.00 -3.75
CA THR A 243 -1.72 40.84 -2.46
C THR A 243 -2.17 39.63 -1.67
N VAL A 244 -3.38 39.13 -1.89
CA VAL A 244 -3.97 38.05 -1.09
C VAL A 244 -4.20 36.78 -1.92
N GLU A 245 -4.81 36.89 -3.11
CA GLU A 245 -5.25 35.71 -3.86
C GLU A 245 -4.18 35.14 -4.80
N LYS A 246 -3.43 36.00 -5.51
CA LYS A 246 -2.40 35.59 -6.46
C LYS A 246 -1.15 34.93 -5.83
N PRO A 247 -0.63 35.39 -4.67
CA PRO A 247 0.56 34.79 -4.06
C PRO A 247 0.46 33.29 -3.71
N PRO A 248 -0.59 32.79 -3.04
CA PRO A 248 -0.71 31.36 -2.72
C PRO A 248 -0.83 30.48 -3.99
N LYS A 249 -1.57 30.95 -5.01
CA LYS A 249 -1.67 30.26 -6.32
C LYS A 249 -0.35 30.18 -7.09
N SER A 250 0.55 31.13 -6.88
CA SER A 250 1.92 31.06 -7.43
C SER A 250 2.76 29.99 -6.74
N GLY A 251 2.51 29.71 -5.46
CA GLY A 251 3.11 28.59 -4.72
C GLY A 251 2.56 27.23 -5.15
N GLU A 252 1.25 27.11 -5.37
CA GLU A 252 0.61 25.89 -5.91
C GLU A 252 1.16 25.51 -7.30
N ARG A 253 1.43 26.52 -8.14
CA ARG A 253 2.08 26.34 -9.44
C ARG A 253 3.52 25.80 -9.33
N ALA A 254 4.26 26.17 -8.30
CA ALA A 254 5.61 25.65 -8.07
C ALA A 254 5.58 24.21 -7.53
N CYS A 255 4.57 23.88 -6.72
CA CYS A 255 4.37 22.54 -6.15
C CYS A 255 3.89 21.51 -7.19
N SER A 256 3.22 21.97 -8.26
CA SER A 256 2.76 21.14 -9.38
C SER A 256 3.76 21.02 -10.54
N MET A 257 4.96 21.59 -10.44
CA MET A 257 6.02 21.45 -11.47
C MET A 257 7.22 20.60 -11.01
N LEU A 258 7.15 20.00 -9.82
CA LEU A 258 8.13 19.05 -9.27
C LEU A 258 7.55 17.63 -9.27
#